data_AF-A0A970EGB0-F1
#
_entry.id   AF-A0A970EGB0-F1
#
_cell.length_a   1.000
_cell.length_b   1.000
_cell.length_c   1.000
_cell.angle_alpha   90.00
_cell.angle_beta   90.00
_cell.angle_gamma   90.00
#
_symmetry.space_group_name_H-M   'P 1'
#
loop_
_entity.id
_entity.type
_entity.pdbx_description
1 polymer ?
#
loop_
_entity_poly.entity_id
_entity_poly.type
_entity_poly.pdbx_seq_one_letter_code
_entity_poly.pdbx_strand_id
1 'polypeptide(L)'
;MKKSRHVFLLTVIFSLYPVSVLANSSWHWVTVSPMKVLPFAVILTLLTEWLGILKFGKVSEKLNTFFVVLAANIFSFVAPYVYRTIKLYSFYGGLLHTWERVFNNGPNYIIRSMYLFLTLFIEVPLAYLLLKNKSKNKKRLIFAVIFLNIITTFVVAVLERLICRGVW
;
A
#
# COMPACT_ATOMS: atom_id res chain seq x y z
N MET A 1 18.64 11.47 -19.06
CA MET A 1 17.30 11.27 -18.43
C MET A 1 16.33 10.34 -19.19
N LYS A 2 16.57 9.90 -20.44
CA LYS A 2 15.63 9.01 -21.18
C LYS A 2 15.63 7.54 -20.73
N LYS A 3 16.80 6.96 -20.36
CA LYS A 3 16.93 5.55 -19.96
C LYS A 3 16.09 5.16 -18.73
N SER A 4 15.98 6.05 -17.74
CA SER A 4 15.25 5.80 -16.48
C SER A 4 13.73 5.66 -16.68
N ARG A 5 13.15 6.37 -17.66
CA ARG A 5 11.71 6.28 -17.96
C ARG A 5 11.33 4.92 -18.52
N HIS A 6 12.16 4.32 -19.36
CA HIS A 6 11.90 3.00 -19.94
C HIS A 6 12.02 1.88 -18.90
N VAL A 7 13.01 1.96 -18.02
CA VAL A 7 13.16 1.00 -16.90
C VAL A 7 11.93 1.09 -15.99
N PHE A 8 11.50 2.30 -15.63
CA PHE A 8 10.31 2.51 -14.80
C PHE A 8 9.05 1.93 -15.45
N LEU A 9 8.84 2.18 -16.74
CA LEU A 9 7.69 1.66 -17.47
C LEU A 9 7.71 0.13 -17.52
N LEU A 10 8.87 -0.48 -17.74
CA LEU A 10 9.06 -1.93 -17.78
C LEU A 10 8.75 -2.58 -16.42
N THR A 11 9.18 -1.97 -15.30
CA THR A 11 8.88 -2.49 -13.97
C THR A 11 7.38 -2.44 -13.66
N VAL A 12 6.70 -1.37 -14.07
CA VAL A 12 5.24 -1.23 -13.93
C VAL A 12 4.52 -2.27 -14.78
N ILE A 13 4.92 -2.46 -16.03
CA ILE A 13 4.32 -3.46 -16.93
C ILE A 13 4.54 -4.89 -16.39
N PHE A 14 5.73 -5.20 -15.88
CA PHE A 14 6.03 -6.50 -15.29
C PHE A 14 5.20 -6.77 -14.01
N SER A 15 4.91 -5.73 -13.23
CA SER A 15 4.07 -5.82 -12.03
C SER A 15 2.58 -6.04 -12.31
N LEU A 16 2.15 -5.75 -13.54
CA LEU A 16 0.76 -5.90 -14.02
C LEU A 16 0.56 -7.20 -14.82
N TYR A 17 1.63 -7.93 -15.14
CA TYR A 17 1.53 -9.13 -15.96
C TYR A 17 0.77 -10.24 -15.20
N PRO A 18 -0.35 -10.75 -15.73
CA PRO A 18 -1.06 -11.84 -15.10
C PRO A 18 -0.20 -13.09 -15.16
N VAL A 19 0.07 -13.69 -14.00
CA VAL A 19 0.79 -14.97 -13.96
C VAL A 19 -0.19 -16.05 -14.41
N SER A 20 0.17 -16.76 -15.48
CA SER A 20 -0.55 -17.95 -15.95
C SER A 20 -0.36 -19.09 -14.96
N VAL A 21 -1.47 -19.63 -14.46
CA VAL A 21 -1.50 -20.67 -13.41
C VAL A 21 -2.16 -21.93 -13.97
N LEU A 22 -1.54 -23.09 -13.75
CA LEU A 22 -2.13 -24.39 -14.05
C LEU A 22 -3.13 -24.77 -12.94
N ALA A 23 -4.24 -25.42 -13.28
CA ALA A 23 -5.35 -25.69 -12.36
C ALA A 23 -4.97 -26.50 -11.09
N ASN A 24 -3.80 -27.13 -11.07
CA ASN A 24 -3.34 -28.05 -10.03
C ASN A 24 -2.16 -27.50 -9.21
N SER A 25 -1.71 -26.27 -9.48
CA SER A 25 -0.50 -25.70 -8.85
C SER A 25 -0.85 -24.82 -7.66
N SER A 26 -0.26 -25.10 -6.49
CA SER A 26 -0.47 -24.33 -5.27
C SER A 26 0.69 -23.36 -5.02
N TRP A 27 0.38 -22.06 -4.98
CA TRP A 27 1.36 -21.02 -4.70
C TRP A 27 2.08 -21.27 -3.36
N HIS A 28 3.40 -21.24 -3.39
CA HIS A 28 4.24 -21.31 -2.20
C HIS A 28 5.39 -20.30 -2.27
N TRP A 29 5.83 -19.87 -1.10
CA TRP A 29 6.95 -18.94 -0.95
C TRP A 29 8.27 -19.70 -0.97
N VAL A 30 9.16 -19.34 -1.90
CA VAL A 30 10.51 -19.92 -2.00
C VAL A 30 11.47 -19.23 -1.03
N THR A 31 11.25 -17.94 -0.76
CA THR A 31 12.03 -17.16 0.22
C THR A 31 11.20 -16.81 1.45
N VAL A 32 11.07 -15.52 1.78
CA VAL A 32 10.25 -15.04 2.90
C VAL A 32 8.87 -14.66 2.39
N SER A 33 7.85 -14.89 3.22
CA SER A 33 6.51 -14.43 2.92
C SER A 33 6.39 -12.92 3.16
N PRO A 34 5.56 -12.21 2.38
CA PRO A 34 5.28 -10.80 2.57
C PRO A 34 4.83 -10.45 3.99
N MET A 35 4.11 -11.35 4.66
CA MET A 35 3.66 -11.14 6.04
C MET A 35 4.83 -10.85 7.01
N LYS A 36 6.01 -11.42 6.77
CA LYS A 36 7.21 -11.12 7.59
C LYS A 36 7.82 -9.75 7.27
N VAL A 37 7.60 -9.24 6.06
CA VAL A 37 8.12 -7.95 5.58
C VAL A 37 7.13 -6.81 5.87
N LEU A 38 5.85 -7.13 6.08
CA LEU A 38 4.77 -6.17 6.31
C LEU A 38 5.08 -5.12 7.39
N PRO A 39 5.63 -5.46 8.59
CA PRO A 39 5.92 -4.44 9.61
C PRO A 39 6.93 -3.39 9.11
N PHE A 40 7.94 -3.82 8.36
CA PHE A 40 8.94 -2.92 7.78
C PHE A 40 8.34 -2.03 6.69
N ALA A 41 7.45 -2.58 5.87
CA ALA A 41 6.72 -1.82 4.86
C ALA A 41 5.84 -0.73 5.51
N VAL A 42 5.12 -1.05 6.59
CA VAL A 42 4.30 -0.09 7.33
C VAL A 42 5.15 1.03 7.92
N ILE A 43 6.26 0.69 8.59
CA ILE A 43 7.16 1.67 9.19
C ILE A 43 7.76 2.60 8.12
N LEU A 44 8.24 2.03 7.02
CA LEU A 44 8.83 2.80 5.92
C LEU A 44 7.82 3.76 5.29
N THR A 45 6.59 3.28 5.08
CA THR A 45 5.49 4.08 4.52
C THR A 45 5.17 5.25 5.44
N LEU A 46 4.90 4.96 6.72
CA LEU A 46 4.57 5.96 7.73
C LEU A 46 5.65 7.05 7.86
N LEU A 47 6.92 6.65 7.95
CA LEU A 47 8.04 7.60 8.07
C LEU A 47 8.17 8.48 6.82
N THR A 48 8.10 7.88 5.64
CA THR A 48 8.25 8.59 4.38
C THR A 48 7.12 9.60 4.17
N GLU A 49 5.88 9.20 4.45
CA GLU A 49 4.72 10.05 4.27
C GLU A 49 4.65 11.17 5.31
N TRP A 50 4.95 10.86 6.58
CA TRP A 50 4.97 11.88 7.62
C TRP A 50 6.00 12.98 7.33
N LEU A 51 7.25 12.59 7.05
CA LEU A 51 8.31 13.53 6.72
C LEU A 51 8.03 14.27 5.40
N GLY A 52 7.50 13.54 4.42
CA GLY A 52 7.15 14.09 3.11
C GLY A 52 6.04 15.15 3.20
N ILE A 53 4.98 14.90 3.97
CA ILE A 53 3.86 15.85 4.12
C ILE A 53 4.31 17.10 4.86
N LEU A 54 5.14 16.97 5.91
CA LEU A 54 5.72 18.13 6.59
C LEU A 54 6.52 19.01 5.63
N LYS A 55 7.39 18.39 4.81
CA LYS A 55 8.29 19.10 3.89
C LYS A 55 7.56 19.65 2.66
N PHE A 56 6.87 18.80 1.92
CA PHE A 56 6.28 19.15 0.62
C PHE A 56 4.88 19.74 0.77
N GLY A 57 4.09 19.25 1.73
CA GLY A 57 2.78 19.78 2.08
C GLY A 57 2.81 21.07 2.88
N LYS A 58 4.00 21.54 3.31
CA LYS A 58 4.21 22.77 4.09
C LYS A 58 3.31 22.86 5.33
N VAL A 59 3.22 21.76 6.08
CA VAL A 59 2.49 21.69 7.35
C VAL A 59 3.46 21.91 8.50
N SER A 60 3.16 22.83 9.43
CA SER A 60 4.03 23.14 10.56
C SER A 60 3.82 22.23 11.78
N GLU A 61 2.60 21.73 11.97
CA GLU A 61 2.25 20.93 13.14
C GLU A 61 2.72 19.47 13.01
N LYS A 62 3.90 19.17 13.54
CA LYS A 62 4.55 17.85 13.43
C LYS A 62 3.73 16.70 14.02
N LEU A 63 3.27 16.84 15.27
CA LEU A 63 2.54 15.78 15.99
C LEU A 63 1.17 15.52 15.38
N ASN A 64 0.40 16.56 15.06
CA ASN A 64 -0.89 16.38 14.40
C ASN A 64 -0.74 15.76 13.01
N THR A 65 0.29 16.13 12.26
CA THR A 65 0.59 15.47 10.98
C THR A 65 0.90 13.99 11.19
N PHE A 66 1.70 13.64 12.21
CA PHE A 66 2.01 12.24 12.52
C PHE A 66 0.75 11.41 12.77
N PHE A 67 -0.14 11.86 13.67
CA PHE A 67 -1.35 11.11 14.01
C PHE A 67 -2.33 11.00 12.83
N VAL A 68 -2.45 12.04 12.01
CA VAL A 68 -3.29 11.98 10.79
C VAL A 68 -2.73 10.96 9.80
N VAL A 69 -1.42 11.00 9.54
CA VAL A 69 -0.78 10.06 8.60
C VAL A 69 -0.84 8.64 9.14
N LEU A 70 -0.61 8.44 10.44
CA LEU A 70 -0.75 7.15 11.11
C LEU A 70 -2.15 6.57 10.94
N ALA A 71 -3.19 7.36 11.24
CA ALA A 71 -4.57 6.92 11.10
C ALA A 71 -4.89 6.59 9.64
N ALA A 72 -4.53 7.46 8.69
CA ALA A 72 -4.73 7.24 7.27
C ALA A 72 -4.07 5.94 6.79
N ASN A 73 -2.81 5.70 7.17
CA ASN A 73 -2.08 4.48 6.84
C ASN A 73 -2.77 3.25 7.42
N ILE A 74 -3.17 3.26 8.70
CA ILE A 74 -3.88 2.13 9.32
C ILE A 74 -5.14 1.78 8.51
N PHE A 75 -5.96 2.78 8.19
CA PHE A 75 -7.17 2.54 7.39
C PHE A 75 -6.85 1.98 6.01
N SER A 76 -5.83 2.51 5.33
CA SER A 76 -5.43 2.04 4.01
C SER A 76 -4.84 0.63 4.01
N PHE A 77 -4.04 0.28 5.03
CA PHE A 77 -3.49 -1.06 5.16
C PHE A 77 -4.58 -2.08 5.48
N VAL A 78 -5.59 -1.70 6.28
CA VAL A 78 -6.69 -2.60 6.69
C VAL A 78 -7.74 -2.78 5.59
N ALA A 79 -8.07 -1.73 4.84
CA ALA A 79 -9.18 -1.75 3.87
C ALA A 79 -9.12 -2.89 2.83
N PRO A 80 -7.96 -3.26 2.26
CA PRO A 80 -7.87 -4.40 1.34
C PRO A 80 -8.24 -5.73 1.99
N TYR A 81 -7.88 -5.94 3.26
CA TYR A 81 -8.23 -7.15 4.01
C TYR A 81 -9.72 -7.20 4.32
N VAL A 82 -10.31 -6.05 4.67
CA VAL A 82 -11.77 -5.92 4.84
C VAL A 82 -12.49 -6.26 3.54
N TYR A 83 -12.07 -5.67 2.41
CA TYR A 83 -12.65 -5.96 1.10
C TYR A 83 -12.57 -7.45 0.73
N ARG A 84 -11.40 -8.09 0.91
CA ARG A 84 -11.25 -9.52 0.63
C ARG A 84 -12.09 -10.38 1.57
N THR A 85 -12.20 -10.02 2.84
CA THR A 85 -13.02 -10.73 3.83
C THR A 85 -14.49 -10.70 3.43
N ILE A 86 -15.02 -9.53 3.06
CA ILE A 86 -16.40 -9.40 2.56
C ILE A 86 -16.61 -10.27 1.31
N LYS A 87 -15.67 -10.23 0.37
CA LYS A 87 -15.76 -11.00 -0.88
C LYS A 87 -15.76 -12.51 -0.66
N LEU A 88 -15.00 -13.00 0.32
CA LEU A 88 -14.81 -14.43 0.59
C LEU A 88 -15.70 -14.96 1.72
N TYR A 89 -16.50 -14.10 2.33
CA TYR A 89 -17.38 -14.44 3.45
C TYR A 89 -18.34 -15.58 3.10
N SER A 90 -18.96 -15.53 1.92
CA SER A 90 -19.88 -16.56 1.46
C SER A 90 -19.20 -17.90 1.17
N PHE A 91 -17.88 -17.91 0.95
CA PHE A 91 -17.12 -19.11 0.62
C PHE A 91 -16.63 -19.84 1.89
N TYR A 92 -16.08 -19.10 2.86
CA TYR A 92 -15.50 -19.71 4.07
C TYR A 92 -16.49 -19.87 5.22
N GLY A 93 -17.56 -19.07 5.26
CA GLY A 93 -18.51 -19.06 6.38
C GLY A 93 -17.91 -18.46 7.66
N GLY A 94 -18.62 -17.51 8.27
CA GLY A 94 -18.21 -16.87 9.53
C GLY A 94 -17.16 -15.76 9.37
N LEU A 95 -17.39 -14.62 10.02
CA LEU A 95 -16.60 -13.40 9.79
C LEU A 95 -15.17 -13.52 10.32
N LEU A 96 -15.02 -14.01 11.56
CA LEU A 96 -13.70 -14.19 12.19
C LEU A 96 -12.85 -15.23 11.46
N HIS A 97 -13.44 -16.36 11.08
CA HIS A 97 -12.72 -17.41 10.35
C HIS A 97 -12.28 -16.93 8.96
N THR A 98 -13.15 -16.21 8.25
CA THR A 98 -12.82 -15.60 6.96
C THR A 98 -11.71 -14.56 7.09
N TRP A 99 -11.76 -13.71 8.13
CA TRP A 99 -10.72 -12.72 8.40
C TRP A 99 -9.37 -13.38 8.63
N GLU A 100 -9.32 -14.39 9.50
CA GLU A 100 -8.10 -15.16 9.80
C GLU A 100 -7.54 -15.81 8.52
N ARG A 101 -8.41 -16.45 7.72
CA ARG A 101 -8.03 -17.04 6.43
C ARG A 101 -7.49 -16.00 5.47
N VAL A 102 -8.10 -14.83 5.37
CA VAL A 102 -7.67 -13.75 4.46
C VAL A 102 -6.37 -13.11 4.89
N PHE A 103 -6.12 -13.03 6.21
CA PHE A 103 -4.88 -12.49 6.77
C PHE A 103 -3.73 -13.50 6.63
N ASN A 104 -3.95 -14.75 7.03
CA ASN A 104 -2.91 -15.80 7.02
C ASN A 104 -2.64 -16.35 5.61
N ASN A 105 -3.68 -16.52 4.79
CA ASN A 105 -3.56 -16.84 3.36
C ASN A 105 -3.59 -15.54 2.54
N GLY A 106 -3.01 -14.48 3.09
CA GLY A 106 -2.87 -13.17 2.47
C GLY A 106 -2.44 -13.27 1.00
N PRO A 107 -2.79 -12.28 0.18
CA PRO A 107 -2.54 -12.37 -1.26
C PRO A 107 -1.05 -12.63 -1.50
N ASN A 108 -0.73 -13.25 -2.65
CA ASN A 108 0.65 -13.51 -3.05
C ASN A 108 1.56 -12.27 -2.99
N TYR A 109 1.06 -11.04 -2.80
CA TYR A 109 1.84 -9.82 -2.56
C TYR A 109 0.97 -8.83 -1.76
N ILE A 110 1.54 -8.10 -0.80
CA ILE A 110 0.96 -7.00 -0.02
C ILE A 110 0.45 -5.91 -0.96
N ILE A 111 1.20 -5.58 -2.01
CA ILE A 111 0.80 -4.51 -2.94
C ILE A 111 0.44 -5.07 -4.31
N ARG A 112 -0.86 -5.03 -4.61
CA ARG A 112 -1.41 -5.25 -5.96
C ARG A 112 -1.86 -3.92 -6.56
N SER A 113 -2.06 -3.88 -7.88
CA SER A 113 -2.51 -2.66 -8.59
C SER A 113 -3.76 -2.01 -7.99
N MET A 114 -4.72 -2.82 -7.52
CA MET A 114 -5.93 -2.33 -6.85
C MET A 114 -5.68 -1.66 -5.49
N TYR A 115 -4.57 -2.00 -4.81
CA TYR A 115 -4.24 -1.42 -3.51
C TYR A 115 -3.96 0.07 -3.63
N LEU A 116 -3.16 0.49 -4.62
CA LEU A 116 -2.83 1.90 -4.83
C LEU A 116 -4.08 2.78 -4.93
N PHE A 117 -5.08 2.33 -5.68
CA PHE A 117 -6.34 3.07 -5.82
C PHE A 117 -7.07 3.17 -4.48
N LEU A 118 -7.18 2.06 -3.74
CA LEU A 118 -7.86 2.04 -2.46
C LEU A 118 -7.15 2.93 -1.42
N THR A 119 -5.82 2.87 -1.37
CA THR A 119 -4.99 3.75 -0.53
C THR A 119 -5.25 5.21 -0.88
N LEU A 120 -5.20 5.58 -2.17
CA LEU A 120 -5.47 6.96 -2.59
C LEU A 120 -6.90 7.41 -2.24
N PHE A 121 -7.90 6.54 -2.38
CA PHE A 121 -9.29 6.85 -2.01
C PHE A 121 -9.49 7.08 -0.51
N ILE A 122 -8.64 6.51 0.33
CA ILE A 122 -8.73 6.65 1.80
C ILE A 122 -7.84 7.79 2.27
N GLU A 123 -6.55 7.78 1.93
CA GLU A 123 -5.57 8.71 2.49
C GLU A 123 -5.73 10.12 1.96
N VAL A 124 -6.03 10.28 0.67
CA VAL A 124 -6.12 11.62 0.07
C VAL A 124 -7.24 12.41 0.73
N PRO A 125 -8.48 11.89 0.86
CA PRO A 125 -9.54 12.60 1.59
C PRO A 125 -9.21 12.81 3.06
N LEU A 126 -8.74 11.78 3.79
CA LEU A 126 -8.45 11.88 5.23
C LEU A 126 -7.37 12.93 5.51
N ALA A 127 -6.21 12.81 4.86
CA ALA A 127 -5.09 13.71 5.08
C ALA A 127 -5.43 15.13 4.62
N TYR A 128 -6.12 15.30 3.49
CA TYR A 128 -6.51 16.62 3.03
C TYR A 128 -7.51 17.29 3.97
N LEU A 129 -8.59 16.59 4.36
CA LEU A 129 -9.63 17.17 5.22
C LEU A 129 -9.08 17.59 6.59
N LEU A 130 -8.19 16.77 7.17
CA LEU A 130 -7.65 17.00 8.51
C LEU A 130 -6.46 17.96 8.55
N LEU A 131 -5.68 18.10 7.46
CA LEU A 131 -4.48 18.95 7.43
C LEU A 131 -4.61 20.22 6.57
N LYS A 132 -5.67 20.39 5.76
CA LYS A 132 -5.83 21.58 4.88
C LYS A 132 -5.79 22.92 5.61
N ASN A 133 -6.21 22.96 6.87
CA ASN A 133 -6.23 24.17 7.69
C ASN A 133 -4.87 24.45 8.36
N LYS A 134 -3.97 23.46 8.35
CA LYS A 134 -2.64 23.51 8.98
C LYS A 134 -1.51 23.63 7.96
N SER A 135 -1.85 23.51 6.67
CA SER A 135 -0.92 23.69 5.56
C SER A 135 -0.89 25.14 5.10
N LYS A 136 0.31 25.66 4.85
CA LYS A 136 0.50 26.97 4.21
C LYS A 136 0.03 27.00 2.74
N ASN A 137 -0.14 25.84 2.11
CA ASN A 137 -0.58 25.76 0.71
C ASN A 137 -1.37 24.46 0.45
N LYS A 138 -2.70 24.59 0.39
CA LYS A 138 -3.64 23.48 0.17
C LYS A 138 -3.38 22.70 -1.12
N LYS A 139 -3.00 23.37 -2.22
CA LYS A 139 -2.68 22.71 -3.50
C LYS A 139 -1.40 21.87 -3.39
N ARG A 140 -0.40 22.35 -2.66
CA ARG A 140 0.81 21.57 -2.40
C ARG A 140 0.56 20.40 -1.45
N LEU A 141 -0.34 20.56 -0.47
CA LEU A 141 -0.73 19.47 0.42
C LEU A 141 -1.35 18.30 -0.36
N ILE A 142 -2.38 18.56 -1.17
CA ILE A 142 -3.04 17.48 -1.92
C ILE A 142 -2.07 16.80 -2.90
N PHE A 143 -1.23 17.58 -3.58
CA PHE A 143 -0.21 17.02 -4.47
C PHE A 143 0.82 16.17 -3.70
N ALA A 144 1.27 16.64 -2.52
CA ALA A 144 2.21 15.91 -1.70
C ALA A 144 1.62 14.57 -1.22
N VAL A 145 0.38 14.55 -0.74
CA VAL A 145 -0.28 13.31 -0.28
C VAL A 145 -0.36 12.29 -1.43
N ILE A 146 -0.91 12.70 -2.58
CA ILE A 146 -1.03 11.82 -3.76
C ILE A 146 0.35 11.30 -4.20
N PHE A 147 1.32 12.20 -4.33
CA PHE A 147 2.66 11.84 -4.83
C PHE A 147 3.39 10.91 -3.87
N LEU A 148 3.31 11.17 -2.56
CA LEU A 148 3.96 10.33 -1.56
C LEU A 148 3.34 8.93 -1.52
N ASN A 149 2.00 8.83 -1.52
CA ASN A 149 1.29 7.54 -1.59
C ASN A 149 1.71 6.71 -2.81
N ILE A 150 1.84 7.33 -3.98
CA ILE A 150 2.29 6.65 -5.20
C ILE A 150 3.73 6.15 -5.03
N ILE A 151 4.63 6.99 -4.52
CA ILE A 151 6.04 6.62 -4.31
C ILE A 151 6.17 5.52 -3.27
N THR A 152 5.54 5.65 -2.10
CA THR A 152 5.64 4.66 -1.02
C THR A 152 5.09 3.31 -1.47
N THR A 153 3.92 3.32 -2.13
CA THR A 153 3.34 2.11 -2.72
C THR A 153 4.28 1.47 -3.74
N PHE A 154 4.90 2.27 -4.62
CA PHE A 154 5.85 1.76 -5.60
C PHE A 154 7.11 1.17 -4.95
N VAL A 155 7.70 1.89 -4.00
CA VAL A 155 8.90 1.46 -3.27
C VAL A 155 8.63 0.14 -2.54
N VAL A 156 7.54 0.05 -1.79
CA VAL A 156 7.16 -1.18 -1.09
C VAL A 156 6.93 -2.31 -2.08
N ALA A 157 6.24 -2.05 -3.21
CA ALA A 157 5.97 -3.08 -4.21
C ALA A 157 7.23 -3.59 -4.94
N VAL A 158 8.25 -2.75 -5.10
CA VAL A 158 9.56 -3.15 -5.63
C VAL A 158 10.34 -3.95 -4.60
N LEU A 159 10.47 -3.43 -3.38
CA LEU A 159 11.19 -4.11 -2.29
C LEU A 159 10.58 -5.49 -2.00
N GLU A 160 9.26 -5.55 -1.96
CA GLU A 160 8.52 -6.79 -1.76
C GLU A 160 8.86 -7.82 -2.85
N ARG A 161 8.86 -7.45 -4.14
CA ARG A 161 9.18 -8.39 -5.24
C ARG A 161 10.64 -8.80 -5.29
N LEU A 162 11.54 -7.98 -4.76
CA LEU A 162 12.96 -8.34 -4.65
C LEU A 162 13.20 -9.34 -3.51
N ILE A 163 12.49 -9.18 -2.39
CA ILE A 163 12.67 -9.96 -1.16
C ILE A 163 11.82 -11.24 -1.15
N CYS A 164 10.55 -11.14 -1.57
CA CYS A 164 9.55 -12.21 -1.55
C CYS A 164 9.42 -12.83 -2.95
N ARG A 165 10.02 -14.00 -3.13
CA ARG A 165 9.90 -14.79 -4.37
C ARG A 165 8.97 -15.97 -4.10
N GLY A 166 7.89 -16.05 -4.86
CA GLY A 166 6.98 -17.19 -4.83
C GLY A 166 6.86 -17.81 -6.22
N VAL A 167 6.44 -19.07 -6.22
CA VAL A 167 6.27 -19.90 -7.41
C VAL A 167 4.92 -20.62 -7.30
N TRP A 168 4.28 -20.86 -8.45
CA TRP A 168 3.02 -21.61 -8.54
C TRP A 168 3.26 -23.11 -8.45
#